data_AF-A0A0G9LCS4-F1
#
_entry.id   AF-A0A0G9LCS4-F1
#
_cell.length_a   1.000
_cell.length_b   1.000
_cell.length_c   1.000
_cell.angle_alpha   90.00
_cell.angle_beta   90.00
_cell.angle_gamma   90.00
#
_symmetry.space_group_name_H-M   'P 1'
#
loop_
_entity.id
_entity.type
_entity.pdbx_description
1 polymer ?
#
loop_
_entity_poly.entity_id
_entity_poly.type
_entity_poly.pdbx_seq_one_letter_code
_entity_poly.pdbx_strand_id
1 'polypeptide(L)'
;MSMYISHIPRTEMNIGDKKEVISTRVGDVIGSSALDIVYLVGNRKGSGKNTIFYNMGILISDGETGKIVNIDLRGIEGYKPRITLQHFKADKDNEILFSMEDIGTNAYITAQVFTLDGDKVIKIFDTNYYNQSESYQVIYQDNYVVDMVDTKKNIVYSIDISRKDKLYLSEIYNDNGLLKKKIIGKVLPVSGISPIDIRREDVLDLLLIQKIIGRSESDILAVMHSTLSFRNITFEKEDSFVGILGEKLPNPLIRSKEISNKSYINFSKIEFIESELVKDSSIERAIEKFFNLNHGEDKVNYLYNKVNLNDDANYHILVYLEGPRFCTERGGTLAIFKRKNDEYNLISKISNIVNPIIISENKSNGYRDLIVKVLDSEKEDFRVLKFNGNAYPLDPIKERKVKSGSEIRGIAAISDDLFYTRGIEYK
;
A
#
# COMPACT_ATOMS: atom_id res chain seq x y z
N MET A 1 64.00 29.45 20.55
CA MET A 1 62.95 28.73 21.31
C MET A 1 61.80 28.43 20.36
N SER A 2 61.85 27.27 19.72
CA SER A 2 60.76 26.70 18.92
C SER A 2 60.49 25.33 19.52
N MET A 3 59.33 25.15 20.12
CA MET A 3 58.94 23.93 20.81
C MET A 3 58.42 22.91 19.79
N TYR A 4 59.06 21.74 19.78
CA TYR A 4 58.47 20.50 19.31
C TYR A 4 57.24 20.13 20.15
N ILE A 5 56.25 19.44 19.56
CA ILE A 5 55.91 18.03 19.88
C ILE A 5 54.70 17.56 19.03
N SER A 6 55.03 16.58 18.18
CA SER A 6 54.34 15.35 17.74
C SER A 6 52.86 15.31 17.35
N HIS A 7 52.66 14.72 16.17
CA HIS A 7 51.51 13.95 15.71
C HIS A 7 50.74 13.22 16.83
N ILE A 8 49.42 13.41 16.84
CA ILE A 8 48.47 12.44 17.38
C ILE A 8 47.73 11.82 16.19
N PRO A 9 47.55 10.49 16.13
CA PRO A 9 47.08 9.79 14.94
C PRO A 9 45.62 10.13 14.63
N ARG A 10 45.28 10.21 13.34
CA ARG A 10 43.92 9.92 12.89
C ARG A 10 43.60 8.50 13.34
N THR A 11 42.95 8.37 14.48
CA THR A 11 42.17 7.18 14.78
C THR A 11 41.09 7.13 13.71
N GLU A 12 41.17 6.14 12.83
CA GLU A 12 40.04 5.71 12.03
C GLU A 12 38.88 5.44 13.00
N MET A 13 38.00 6.42 13.13
CA MET A 13 36.77 6.28 13.88
C MET A 13 35.92 5.31 13.08
N ASN A 14 35.91 4.06 13.55
CA ASN A 14 35.15 2.94 13.02
C ASN A 14 33.70 3.41 12.73
N ILE A 15 33.33 3.54 11.45
CA ILE A 15 32.01 4.01 10.99
C ILE A 15 30.94 2.88 11.16
N GLY A 16 31.09 2.04 12.18
CA GLY A 16 30.32 0.82 12.38
C GLY A 16 29.09 0.94 13.28
N ASP A 17 28.98 1.97 14.13
CA ASP A 17 28.05 1.93 15.28
C ASP A 17 26.99 3.04 15.35
N LYS A 18 26.90 3.96 14.38
CA LYS A 18 25.85 5.00 14.41
C LYS A 18 24.54 4.46 13.85
N LYS A 19 23.54 4.26 14.72
CA LYS A 19 22.16 3.96 14.30
C LYS A 19 21.56 5.17 13.56
N GLU A 20 20.83 4.89 12.49
CA GLU A 20 20.07 5.88 11.73
C GLU A 20 18.61 5.90 12.18
N VAL A 21 17.93 7.02 11.99
CA VAL A 21 16.47 7.11 12.17
C VAL A 21 15.81 6.47 10.94
N ILE A 22 15.05 5.40 11.17
CA ILE A 22 14.30 4.67 10.15
C ILE A 22 12.93 5.32 9.94
N SER A 23 12.24 5.67 11.04
CA SER A 23 10.97 6.39 10.98
C SER A 23 10.68 7.11 12.28
N THR A 24 9.79 8.10 12.21
CA THR A 24 9.31 8.89 13.35
C THR A 24 7.78 8.86 13.40
N ARG A 25 7.24 8.79 14.61
CA ARG A 25 5.81 8.98 14.93
C ARG A 25 5.67 9.98 16.06
N VAL A 26 4.49 10.59 16.15
CA VAL A 26 4.12 11.51 17.20
C VAL A 26 2.76 11.08 17.74
N GLY A 27 2.64 10.96 19.05
CA GLY A 27 1.43 10.51 19.73
C GLY A 27 1.68 10.32 21.21
N ASP A 28 0.65 10.44 22.03
CA ASP A 28 0.73 10.14 23.46
C ASP A 28 0.84 8.62 23.62
N VAL A 29 2.00 8.13 24.06
CA VAL A 29 2.26 6.70 24.32
C VAL A 29 2.63 6.45 25.78
N ILE A 30 2.97 7.51 26.53
CA ILE A 30 3.31 7.45 27.96
C ILE A 30 2.07 7.69 28.84
N GLY A 31 1.03 8.35 28.31
CA GLY A 31 -0.22 8.66 28.99
C GLY A 31 -0.23 10.02 29.71
N SER A 32 0.68 10.93 29.34
CA SER A 32 0.79 12.28 29.95
C SER A 32 -0.14 13.32 29.31
N SER A 33 -0.85 12.96 28.22
CA SER A 33 -1.56 13.89 27.32
C SER A 33 -0.67 14.87 26.53
N ALA A 34 0.62 14.97 26.86
CA ALA A 34 1.59 15.63 26.00
C ALA A 34 1.99 14.67 24.86
N LEU A 35 2.23 15.21 23.67
CA LEU A 35 2.59 14.37 22.52
C LEU A 35 4.05 13.94 22.61
N ASP A 36 4.29 12.64 22.63
CA ASP A 36 5.63 12.04 22.62
C ASP A 36 6.16 11.92 21.19
N ILE A 37 7.49 11.89 21.05
CA ILE A 37 8.15 11.59 19.77
C ILE A 37 8.76 10.19 19.81
N VAL A 38 8.28 9.31 18.95
CA VAL A 38 8.69 7.90 18.88
C VAL A 38 9.54 7.67 17.63
N TYR A 39 10.82 7.33 17.83
CA TYR A 39 11.77 7.03 16.77
C TYR A 39 12.00 5.52 16.68
N LEU A 40 11.84 4.95 15.49
CA LEU A 40 12.45 3.67 15.17
C LEU A 40 13.86 3.95 14.65
N VAL A 41 14.87 3.36 15.29
CA VAL A 41 16.29 3.53 14.92
C VAL A 41 16.95 2.18 14.66
N GLY A 42 17.97 2.15 13.81
CA GLY A 42 18.73 0.93 13.54
C GLY A 42 19.83 1.11 12.51
N ASN A 43 20.56 0.03 12.24
CA ASN A 43 21.51 -0.04 11.15
C ASN A 43 20.86 -0.67 9.91
N ARG A 44 21.40 -0.41 8.72
CA ARG A 44 20.95 -1.01 7.47
C ARG A 44 22.12 -1.54 6.65
N LYS A 45 21.91 -2.65 5.94
CA LYS A 45 22.85 -3.23 4.97
C LYS A 45 22.12 -3.52 3.66
N GLY A 46 22.80 -3.32 2.54
CA GLY A 46 22.20 -3.45 1.20
C GLY A 46 21.40 -2.20 0.76
N SER A 47 20.81 -2.26 -0.44
CA SER A 47 20.09 -1.14 -1.06
C SER A 47 18.74 -1.55 -1.66
N GLY A 48 17.85 -0.57 -1.81
CA GLY A 48 16.55 -0.75 -2.46
C GLY A 48 15.61 -1.70 -1.70
N LYS A 49 14.90 -2.55 -2.46
CA LYS A 49 13.92 -3.50 -1.90
C LYS A 49 14.55 -4.60 -1.04
N ASN A 50 15.87 -4.78 -1.12
CA ASN A 50 16.64 -5.80 -0.39
C ASN A 50 17.42 -5.21 0.80
N THR A 51 17.12 -3.98 1.23
CA THR A 51 17.74 -3.40 2.42
C THR A 51 17.30 -4.13 3.68
N ILE A 52 18.27 -4.73 4.37
CA ILE A 52 18.07 -5.42 5.65
C ILE A 52 18.37 -4.44 6.78
N PHE A 53 17.47 -4.35 7.75
CA PHE A 53 17.61 -3.57 8.97
C PHE A 53 17.97 -4.48 10.15
N TYR A 54 18.87 -4.03 11.02
CA TYR A 54 19.37 -4.80 12.16
C TYR A 54 19.82 -3.87 13.30
N ASN A 55 20.13 -4.44 14.47
CA ASN A 55 20.52 -3.70 15.67
C ASN A 55 19.53 -2.55 15.98
N MET A 56 18.24 -2.85 15.89
CA MET A 56 17.19 -1.84 16.00
C MET A 56 16.87 -1.49 17.46
N GLY A 57 16.11 -0.42 17.64
CA GLY A 57 15.46 -0.05 18.89
C GLY A 57 14.40 1.02 18.65
N ILE A 58 13.52 1.22 19.63
CA ILE A 58 12.54 2.31 19.62
C ILE A 58 12.91 3.29 20.72
N LEU A 59 13.14 4.55 20.37
CA LEU A 59 13.41 5.63 21.31
C LEU A 59 12.16 6.49 21.43
N ILE A 60 11.68 6.70 22.66
CA ILE A 60 10.50 7.49 22.95
C ILE A 60 10.97 8.71 23.73
N SER A 61 10.77 9.89 23.17
CA SER A 61 11.01 11.17 23.85
C SER A 61 9.70 11.65 24.46
N ASP A 62 9.64 11.65 25.79
CA ASP A 62 8.53 12.14 26.59
C ASP A 62 8.23 13.62 26.24
N GLY A 63 6.99 13.89 25.87
CA GLY A 63 6.52 15.23 25.49
C GLY A 63 6.39 16.23 26.64
N GLU A 64 6.26 15.74 27.88
CA GLU A 64 6.17 16.55 29.09
C GLU A 64 7.56 16.80 29.70
N THR A 65 8.38 15.74 29.83
CA THR A 65 9.64 15.81 30.58
C THR A 65 10.90 15.86 29.71
N GLY A 66 10.80 15.46 28.43
CA GLY A 66 11.95 15.29 27.53
C GLY A 66 12.82 14.06 27.84
N LYS A 67 12.42 13.21 28.80
CA LYS A 67 13.12 11.96 29.13
C LYS A 67 13.01 10.97 27.97
N ILE A 68 14.07 10.17 27.79
CA ILE A 68 14.10 9.12 26.76
C ILE A 68 13.85 7.75 27.38
N VAL A 69 12.82 7.05 26.89
CA VAL A 69 12.56 5.62 27.13
C VAL A 69 13.02 4.82 25.92
N ASN A 70 13.62 3.64 26.13
CA ASN A 70 14.17 2.81 25.05
C ASN A 70 13.58 1.39 25.07
N ILE A 71 13.10 0.94 23.92
CA ILE A 71 12.69 -0.44 23.67
C ILE A 71 13.77 -1.14 22.86
N ASP A 72 14.35 -2.18 23.44
CA ASP A 72 15.39 -2.97 22.80
C ASP A 72 14.82 -3.96 21.79
N LEU A 73 15.22 -3.81 20.52
CA LEU A 73 14.90 -4.73 19.43
C LEU A 73 16.16 -5.43 18.90
N ARG A 74 17.24 -5.46 19.69
CA ARG A 74 18.45 -6.22 19.35
C ARG A 74 18.12 -7.71 19.23
N GLY A 75 18.63 -8.32 18.17
CA GLY A 75 18.33 -9.72 17.81
C GLY A 75 17.21 -9.88 16.78
N ILE A 76 16.52 -8.79 16.41
CA ILE A 76 15.56 -8.79 15.30
C ILE A 76 16.21 -8.17 14.06
N GLU A 77 16.22 -8.90 12.94
CA GLU A 77 16.72 -8.44 11.64
C GLU A 77 15.73 -8.78 10.53
N GLY A 78 15.57 -7.90 9.54
CA GLY A 78 14.59 -8.11 8.48
C GLY A 78 14.39 -6.94 7.52
N TYR A 79 13.32 -7.01 6.74
CA TYR A 79 12.98 -6.05 5.71
C TYR A 79 11.79 -5.18 6.11
N LYS A 80 11.80 -3.93 5.66
CA LYS A 80 10.70 -2.98 5.80
C LYS A 80 10.15 -2.83 7.24
N PRO A 81 10.99 -2.56 8.25
CA PRO A 81 10.50 -2.36 9.61
C PRO A 81 9.59 -1.13 9.70
N ARG A 82 8.54 -1.23 10.51
CA ARG A 82 7.50 -0.21 10.67
C ARG A 82 7.10 -0.09 12.13
N ILE A 83 6.80 1.14 12.53
CA ILE A 83 6.07 1.43 13.76
C ILE A 83 4.76 2.17 13.46
N THR A 84 3.71 1.82 14.18
CA THR A 84 2.43 2.53 14.19
C THR A 84 1.98 2.72 15.63
N LEU A 85 1.32 3.85 15.90
CA LEU A 85 0.68 4.14 17.17
C LEU A 85 -0.81 3.87 17.00
N GLN A 86 -1.37 3.02 17.85
CA GLN A 86 -2.73 2.50 17.73
C GLN A 86 -3.39 2.38 19.09
N HIS A 87 -4.71 2.39 19.13
CA HIS A 87 -5.46 2.24 20.36
C HIS A 87 -5.99 0.80 20.46
N PHE A 88 -5.36 -0.04 21.28
CA PHE A 88 -5.79 -1.44 21.49
C PHE A 88 -6.41 -1.64 22.87
N LYS A 89 -6.00 -0.82 23.84
CA LYS A 89 -6.55 -0.76 25.20
C LYS A 89 -7.58 0.36 25.29
N ALA A 90 -8.51 0.26 26.25
CA ALA A 90 -9.60 1.22 26.44
C ALA A 90 -9.20 2.46 27.27
N ASP A 91 -7.90 2.64 27.53
CA ASP A 91 -7.37 3.83 28.19
C ASP A 91 -7.26 4.99 27.19
N LYS A 92 -6.27 5.88 27.27
CA LYS A 92 -6.18 7.05 26.38
C LYS A 92 -4.88 7.11 25.60
N ASP A 93 -3.88 6.40 26.06
CA ASP A 93 -2.57 6.29 25.44
C ASP A 93 -2.62 5.36 24.22
N ASN A 94 -1.68 5.60 23.32
CA ASN A 94 -1.49 4.75 22.15
C ASN A 94 -0.46 3.67 22.47
N GLU A 95 -0.78 2.45 22.10
CA GLU A 95 0.19 1.37 22.04
C GLU A 95 1.06 1.46 20.79
N ILE A 96 2.29 0.98 20.92
CA ILE A 96 3.28 0.94 19.83
C ILE A 96 3.25 -0.45 19.22
N LEU A 97 2.78 -0.56 17.98
CA LEU A 97 2.93 -1.77 17.16
C LEU A 97 4.19 -1.66 16.29
N PHE A 98 5.17 -2.51 16.58
CA PHE A 98 6.31 -2.77 15.72
C PHE A 98 6.02 -3.97 14.81
N SER A 99 6.37 -3.87 13.52
CA SER A 99 6.28 -5.00 12.59
C SER A 99 7.40 -4.96 11.55
N MET A 100 7.82 -6.13 11.07
CA MET A 100 8.87 -6.29 10.07
C MET A 100 8.72 -7.62 9.33
N GLU A 101 9.13 -7.67 8.06
CA GLU A 101 9.25 -8.90 7.30
C GLU A 101 10.56 -9.64 7.65
N ASP A 102 10.49 -10.92 7.96
CA ASP A 102 11.65 -11.73 8.32
C ASP A 102 12.58 -11.96 7.12
N ILE A 103 13.84 -12.31 7.42
CA ILE A 103 14.81 -12.72 6.41
C ILE A 103 14.47 -14.14 5.93
N GLY A 104 13.70 -14.23 4.84
CA GLY A 104 13.33 -15.51 4.24
C GLY A 104 12.44 -15.36 3.00
N THR A 105 12.12 -16.47 2.36
CA THR A 105 11.30 -16.50 1.12
C THR A 105 9.80 -16.43 1.37
N ASN A 106 9.37 -16.68 2.61
CA ASN A 106 7.95 -16.85 2.93
C ASN A 106 7.28 -15.58 3.48
N ALA A 107 8.03 -14.48 3.57
CA ALA A 107 7.58 -13.18 4.06
C ALA A 107 6.81 -13.27 5.39
N TYR A 108 7.36 -14.04 6.34
CA TYR A 108 6.83 -14.08 7.70
C TYR A 108 6.99 -12.72 8.37
N ILE A 109 6.11 -12.44 9.33
CA ILE A 109 6.09 -11.17 10.04
C ILE A 109 6.51 -11.36 11.49
N THR A 110 7.62 -10.73 11.86
CA THR A 110 7.92 -10.43 13.26
C THR A 110 7.17 -9.17 13.66
N ALA A 111 6.29 -9.27 14.66
CA ALA A 111 5.60 -8.12 15.23
C ALA A 111 5.51 -8.20 16.75
N GLN A 112 5.55 -7.03 17.38
CA GLN A 112 5.45 -6.86 18.83
C GLN A 112 4.60 -5.63 19.13
N VAL A 113 3.74 -5.73 20.15
CA VAL A 113 2.96 -4.59 20.65
C VAL A 113 3.44 -4.24 22.04
N PHE A 114 3.67 -2.95 22.27
CA PHE A 114 4.12 -2.40 23.55
C PHE A 114 3.12 -1.37 24.07
N THR A 115 2.91 -1.40 25.38
CA THR A 115 2.26 -0.33 26.15
C THR A 115 3.26 0.20 27.19
N LEU A 116 3.07 1.42 27.65
CA LEU A 116 3.90 2.03 28.69
C LEU A 116 3.07 2.31 29.93
N ASP A 117 3.69 2.09 31.09
CA ASP A 117 3.19 2.52 32.40
C ASP A 117 4.24 3.48 32.98
N GLY A 118 4.10 4.77 32.63
CA GLY A 118 5.17 5.76 32.78
C GLY A 118 6.40 5.37 31.96
N ASP A 119 7.56 5.22 32.61
CA ASP A 119 8.81 4.79 31.95
C ASP A 119 8.91 3.27 31.72
N LYS A 120 7.95 2.49 32.24
CA LYS A 120 8.02 1.03 32.21
C LYS A 120 7.41 0.52 30.91
N VAL A 121 8.24 -0.07 30.06
CA VAL A 121 7.82 -0.73 28.83
C VAL A 121 7.28 -2.12 29.12
N ILE A 122 6.06 -2.42 28.65
CA ILE A 122 5.42 -3.73 28.78
C ILE A 122 5.11 -4.24 27.37
N LYS A 123 5.70 -5.40 27.00
CA LYS A 123 5.36 -6.09 25.75
C LYS A 123 4.09 -6.92 25.97
N ILE A 124 3.02 -6.57 25.27
CA ILE A 124 1.69 -7.19 25.42
C ILE A 124 1.34 -8.15 24.28
N PHE A 125 2.13 -8.16 23.20
CA PHE A 125 2.02 -9.13 22.11
C PHE A 125 3.38 -9.39 21.45
N ASP A 126 3.56 -10.62 20.94
CA ASP A 126 4.77 -11.05 20.23
C ASP A 126 4.41 -12.21 19.27
N THR A 127 4.69 -12.06 17.97
CA THR A 127 4.33 -13.09 16.99
C THR A 127 5.14 -14.38 17.16
N ASN A 128 6.39 -14.33 17.65
CA ASN A 128 7.17 -15.54 17.91
C ASN A 128 6.55 -16.35 19.04
N TYR A 129 6.17 -15.69 20.13
CA TYR A 129 5.45 -16.35 21.23
C TYR A 129 4.11 -16.89 20.74
N TYR A 130 3.32 -16.10 20.01
CA TYR A 130 2.03 -16.53 19.46
C TYR A 130 2.19 -17.81 18.61
N ASN A 131 3.09 -17.79 17.62
CA ASN A 131 3.35 -18.92 16.73
C ASN A 131 3.76 -20.20 17.47
N GLN A 132 4.55 -20.09 18.54
CA GLN A 132 4.98 -21.24 19.35
C GLN A 132 3.90 -21.72 20.31
N SER A 133 3.07 -20.80 20.78
CA SER A 133 2.01 -21.13 21.72
C SER A 133 0.92 -21.93 21.02
N GLU A 134 0.56 -21.59 19.78
CA GLU A 134 -0.53 -22.24 19.04
C GLU A 134 -0.24 -23.71 18.71
N SER A 135 -1.29 -24.53 18.67
CA SER A 135 -1.15 -25.96 18.40
C SER A 135 -2.16 -26.43 17.37
N TYR A 136 -1.68 -26.48 16.13
CA TYR A 136 -2.46 -26.90 14.96
C TYR A 136 -1.98 -28.24 14.41
N GLN A 137 -2.93 -29.07 14.00
CA GLN A 137 -2.66 -30.27 13.21
C GLN A 137 -3.35 -30.14 11.87
N VAL A 138 -2.63 -30.41 10.77
CA VAL A 138 -3.22 -30.43 9.42
C VAL A 138 -3.11 -31.85 8.89
N ILE A 139 -4.25 -32.50 8.68
CA ILE A 139 -4.31 -33.94 8.42
C ILE A 139 -5.16 -34.15 7.18
N TYR A 140 -4.59 -34.83 6.19
CA TYR A 140 -5.38 -35.27 5.04
C TYR A 140 -6.30 -36.40 5.50
N GLN A 141 -7.56 -36.31 5.08
CA GLN A 141 -8.58 -37.32 5.24
C GLN A 141 -8.94 -37.93 3.88
N ASP A 142 -9.69 -39.03 3.91
CA ASP A 142 -10.31 -39.61 2.73
C ASP A 142 -11.30 -38.63 2.07
N ASN A 143 -11.68 -38.92 0.84
CA ASN A 143 -12.66 -38.17 0.05
C ASN A 143 -12.28 -36.70 -0.17
N TYR A 144 -10.98 -36.45 -0.40
CA TYR A 144 -10.45 -35.14 -0.80
C TYR A 144 -10.69 -34.02 0.22
N VAL A 145 -10.65 -34.35 1.51
CA VAL A 145 -10.76 -33.39 2.60
C VAL A 145 -9.43 -33.28 3.34
N VAL A 146 -9.08 -32.07 3.76
CA VAL A 146 -7.98 -31.82 4.70
C VAL A 146 -8.52 -31.12 5.93
N ASP A 147 -8.35 -31.73 7.10
CA ASP A 147 -8.73 -31.11 8.36
C ASP A 147 -7.57 -30.30 8.92
N MET A 148 -7.83 -29.04 9.25
CA MET A 148 -6.99 -28.29 10.18
C MET A 148 -7.67 -28.27 11.55
N VAL A 149 -6.99 -28.81 12.56
CA VAL A 149 -7.48 -28.93 13.93
C VAL A 149 -6.75 -27.93 14.81
N ASP A 150 -7.48 -26.99 15.39
CA ASP A 150 -7.03 -26.19 16.53
C ASP A 150 -7.24 -27.03 17.80
N THR A 151 -6.15 -27.64 18.27
CA THR A 151 -6.21 -28.57 19.40
C THR A 151 -6.43 -27.86 20.74
N LYS A 152 -6.13 -26.56 20.84
CA LYS A 152 -6.38 -25.77 22.06
C LYS A 152 -7.86 -25.45 22.20
N LYS A 153 -8.50 -25.02 21.11
CA LYS A 153 -9.93 -24.67 21.11
C LYS A 153 -10.84 -25.86 20.85
N ASN A 154 -10.28 -27.01 20.47
CA ASN A 154 -11.02 -28.20 20.06
C ASN A 154 -11.96 -27.91 18.88
N ILE A 155 -11.44 -27.18 17.87
CA ILE A 155 -12.16 -26.78 16.66
C ILE A 155 -11.51 -27.44 15.45
N VAL A 156 -12.33 -27.91 14.52
CA VAL A 156 -11.89 -28.46 13.23
C VAL A 156 -12.39 -27.61 12.07
N TYR A 157 -11.52 -27.37 11.11
CA TYR A 157 -11.80 -26.71 9.84
C TYR A 157 -11.53 -27.71 8.72
N SER A 158 -12.58 -28.15 8.03
CA SER A 158 -12.47 -29.11 6.92
C SER A 158 -12.36 -28.37 5.59
N ILE A 159 -11.25 -28.57 4.90
CA ILE A 159 -10.91 -27.94 3.63
C ILE A 159 -11.17 -28.96 2.50
N ASP A 160 -12.16 -28.68 1.65
CA ASP A 160 -12.41 -29.46 0.43
C ASP A 160 -11.34 -29.15 -0.62
N ILE A 161 -10.55 -30.15 -0.99
CA ILE A 161 -9.52 -30.07 -2.03
C ILE A 161 -9.90 -30.82 -3.31
N SER A 162 -11.15 -31.29 -3.43
CA SER A 162 -11.65 -32.09 -4.57
C SER A 162 -11.53 -31.39 -5.93
N ARG A 163 -11.34 -30.07 -5.94
CA ARG A 163 -11.19 -29.27 -7.16
C ARG A 163 -9.73 -29.00 -7.57
N LYS A 164 -8.76 -29.36 -6.72
CA LYS A 164 -7.34 -29.33 -7.08
C LYS A 164 -7.07 -30.19 -8.32
N ASP A 165 -5.94 -29.93 -8.97
CA ASP A 165 -5.54 -30.62 -10.19
C ASP A 165 -5.61 -32.15 -10.05
N LYS A 166 -6.08 -32.84 -11.11
CA LYS A 166 -6.29 -34.29 -11.08
C LYS A 166 -5.00 -35.06 -10.85
N LEU A 167 -3.87 -34.60 -11.42
CA LEU A 167 -2.58 -35.23 -11.19
C LEU A 167 -2.20 -35.10 -9.72
N TYR A 168 -2.36 -33.91 -9.14
CA TYR A 168 -2.15 -33.67 -7.71
C TYR A 168 -2.99 -34.63 -6.83
N LEU A 169 -4.29 -34.76 -7.11
CA LEU A 169 -5.17 -35.64 -6.33
C LEU A 169 -4.82 -37.12 -6.52
N SER A 170 -4.46 -37.54 -7.73
CA SER A 170 -4.09 -38.93 -8.03
C SER A 170 -2.80 -39.38 -7.33
N GLU A 171 -1.91 -38.45 -6.96
CA GLU A 171 -0.71 -38.78 -6.16
C GLU A 171 -1.06 -39.09 -4.69
N ILE A 172 -2.18 -38.56 -4.20
CA ILE A 172 -2.57 -38.59 -2.78
C ILE A 172 -3.62 -39.69 -2.54
N TYR A 173 -4.56 -39.83 -3.47
CA TYR A 173 -5.74 -40.67 -3.34
C TYR A 173 -5.75 -41.80 -4.37
N ASN A 174 -6.37 -42.92 -4.00
CA ASN A 174 -6.80 -43.95 -4.93
C ASN A 174 -8.05 -43.48 -5.68
N ASP A 175 -8.41 -44.16 -6.77
CA ASP A 175 -9.57 -43.81 -7.60
C ASP A 175 -10.91 -43.86 -6.84
N ASN A 176 -10.96 -44.59 -5.71
CA ASN A 176 -12.12 -44.65 -4.82
C ASN A 176 -12.16 -43.53 -3.77
N GLY A 177 -11.25 -42.55 -3.82
CA GLY A 177 -11.19 -41.43 -2.88
C GLY A 177 -10.47 -41.73 -1.56
N LEU A 178 -9.96 -42.95 -1.34
CA LEU A 178 -9.21 -43.30 -0.14
C LEU A 178 -7.75 -42.86 -0.22
N LEU A 179 -7.20 -42.38 0.89
CA LEU A 179 -5.79 -42.01 0.98
C LEU A 179 -4.89 -43.21 0.71
N LYS A 180 -3.85 -42.96 -0.09
CA LYS A 180 -2.78 -43.96 -0.33
C LYS A 180 -1.90 -44.16 0.90
N LYS A 181 -1.68 -43.08 1.65
CA LYS A 181 -0.89 -43.05 2.89
C LYS A 181 -1.26 -41.83 3.71
N LYS A 182 -0.96 -41.87 5.01
CA LYS A 182 -1.11 -40.73 5.91
C LYS A 182 -0.22 -39.56 5.46
N ILE A 183 -0.81 -38.38 5.34
CA ILE A 183 -0.11 -37.13 4.99
C ILE A 183 -0.49 -36.07 6.02
N ILE A 184 0.52 -35.31 6.44
CA ILE A 184 0.39 -34.24 7.44
C ILE A 184 0.88 -32.95 6.77
N GLY A 185 0.04 -31.92 6.82
CA GLY A 185 0.37 -30.55 6.43
C GLY A 185 0.86 -29.73 7.61
N LYS A 186 0.91 -28.41 7.45
CA LYS A 186 1.30 -27.49 8.54
C LYS A 186 0.54 -26.17 8.44
N VAL A 187 0.39 -25.50 9.58
CA VAL A 187 0.09 -24.07 9.61
C VAL A 187 1.42 -23.33 9.70
N LEU A 188 1.68 -22.43 8.76
CA LEU A 188 2.89 -21.64 8.74
C LEU A 188 2.80 -20.47 9.74
N PRO A 189 3.95 -19.90 10.16
CA PRO A 189 3.99 -18.68 10.95
C PRO A 189 3.17 -17.53 10.36
N VAL A 190 2.84 -16.56 11.21
CA VAL A 190 2.18 -15.31 10.81
C VAL A 190 2.92 -14.67 9.62
N SER A 191 2.16 -14.42 8.56
CA SER A 191 2.61 -13.82 7.29
C SER A 191 1.92 -12.49 6.97
N GLY A 192 0.99 -12.07 7.82
CA GLY A 192 0.34 -10.77 7.75
C GLY A 192 -0.23 -10.39 9.12
N ILE A 193 -0.15 -9.10 9.43
CA ILE A 193 -0.72 -8.51 10.65
C ILE A 193 -1.32 -7.15 10.28
N SER A 194 -2.49 -6.83 10.80
CA SER A 194 -3.11 -5.51 10.63
C SER A 194 -3.99 -5.16 11.82
N PRO A 195 -3.92 -3.92 12.34
CA PRO A 195 -4.97 -3.39 13.20
C PRO A 195 -6.28 -3.33 12.42
N ILE A 196 -7.38 -3.71 13.05
CA ILE A 196 -8.72 -3.72 12.46
C ILE A 196 -9.73 -3.20 13.48
N ASP A 197 -10.76 -2.51 12.99
CA ASP A 197 -11.92 -2.12 13.80
C ASP A 197 -13.11 -2.99 13.38
N ILE A 198 -13.28 -4.12 14.06
CA ILE A 198 -14.44 -5.01 13.84
C ILE A 198 -15.63 -4.57 14.69
N ARG A 199 -15.36 -4.09 15.90
CA ARG A 199 -16.39 -3.82 16.93
C ARG A 199 -17.04 -2.44 16.76
N ARG A 200 -16.48 -1.55 15.92
CA ARG A 200 -16.85 -0.13 15.80
C ARG A 200 -16.78 0.57 17.15
N GLU A 201 -15.77 0.19 17.92
CA GLU A 201 -15.44 0.77 19.21
C GLU A 201 -14.18 1.62 19.05
N ASP A 202 -13.88 2.46 20.04
CA ASP A 202 -12.66 3.27 20.00
C ASP A 202 -11.37 2.41 20.08
N VAL A 203 -11.49 1.11 20.40
CA VAL A 203 -10.39 0.14 20.51
C VAL A 203 -10.29 -0.79 19.31
N LEU A 204 -9.08 -0.99 18.81
CA LEU A 204 -8.75 -1.86 17.69
C LEU A 204 -8.47 -3.30 18.14
N ASP A 205 -8.69 -4.23 17.21
CA ASP A 205 -8.26 -5.62 17.27
C ASP A 205 -7.07 -5.85 16.33
N LEU A 206 -6.45 -7.03 16.41
CA LEU A 206 -5.42 -7.47 15.47
C LEU A 206 -5.96 -8.59 14.57
N LEU A 207 -5.85 -8.39 13.25
CA LEU A 207 -6.02 -9.45 12.26
C LEU A 207 -4.66 -10.10 11.98
N LEU A 208 -4.54 -11.40 12.24
CA LEU A 208 -3.39 -12.21 11.84
C LEU A 208 -3.73 -13.09 10.64
N ILE A 209 -2.76 -13.24 9.73
CA ILE A 209 -2.89 -14.07 8.52
C ILE A 209 -1.81 -15.15 8.53
N GLN A 210 -2.23 -16.41 8.48
CA GLN A 210 -1.35 -17.59 8.38
C GLN A 210 -1.75 -18.44 7.17
N LYS A 211 -0.79 -19.18 6.62
CA LYS A 211 -1.05 -20.11 5.50
C LYS A 211 -1.16 -21.54 6.03
N ILE A 212 -2.16 -22.27 5.56
CA ILE A 212 -2.30 -23.70 5.77
C ILE A 212 -1.74 -24.40 4.53
N ILE A 213 -0.69 -25.19 4.71
CA ILE A 213 0.03 -25.85 3.64
C ILE A 213 -0.10 -27.37 3.72
N GLY A 214 -0.03 -28.00 2.56
CA GLY A 214 -0.06 -29.44 2.38
C GLY A 214 1.34 -30.05 2.39
N ARG A 215 1.69 -30.70 1.28
CA ARG A 215 2.91 -31.53 1.15
C ARG A 215 4.20 -30.70 1.07
N SER A 216 4.11 -29.43 0.70
CA SER A 216 5.22 -28.48 0.59
C SER A 216 4.73 -27.06 0.94
N GLU A 217 5.65 -26.14 1.20
CA GLU A 217 5.30 -24.73 1.47
C GLU A 217 4.63 -24.03 0.28
N SER A 218 4.88 -24.51 -0.94
CA SER A 218 4.21 -24.05 -2.17
C SER A 218 2.80 -24.61 -2.34
N ASP A 219 2.45 -25.70 -1.65
CA ASP A 219 1.13 -26.32 -1.69
C ASP A 219 0.20 -25.64 -0.68
N ILE A 220 -0.19 -24.40 -0.97
CA ILE A 220 -1.13 -23.65 -0.15
C ILE A 220 -2.52 -24.27 -0.33
N LEU A 221 -3.10 -24.74 0.77
CA LEU A 221 -4.44 -25.32 0.82
C LEU A 221 -5.48 -24.27 1.19
N ALA A 222 -5.16 -23.42 2.17
CA ALA A 222 -6.04 -22.37 2.65
C ALA A 222 -5.24 -21.25 3.34
N VAL A 223 -5.93 -20.14 3.62
CA VAL A 223 -5.42 -19.02 4.42
C VAL A 223 -6.29 -18.89 5.66
N MET A 224 -5.65 -18.88 6.83
CA MET A 224 -6.31 -18.69 8.11
C MET A 224 -6.19 -17.24 8.55
N HIS A 225 -7.32 -16.63 8.85
CA HIS A 225 -7.46 -15.30 9.42
C HIS A 225 -7.83 -15.48 10.89
N SER A 226 -7.07 -14.89 11.81
CA SER A 226 -7.39 -14.93 13.25
C SER A 226 -7.54 -13.51 13.78
N THR A 227 -8.66 -13.25 14.45
CA THR A 227 -8.88 -11.98 15.15
C THR A 227 -8.42 -12.13 16.58
N LEU A 228 -7.55 -11.22 17.02
CA LEU A 228 -7.06 -11.15 18.38
C LEU A 228 -7.55 -9.84 19.00
N SER A 229 -8.17 -9.95 20.17
CA SER A 229 -8.61 -8.80 20.97
C SER A 229 -7.75 -8.68 22.20
N PHE A 230 -7.46 -7.44 22.61
CA PHE A 230 -6.78 -7.22 23.87
C PHE A 230 -7.73 -7.53 25.04
N ARG A 231 -7.31 -8.44 25.93
CA ARG A 231 -8.04 -8.79 27.16
C ARG A 231 -7.08 -8.81 28.34
N ASN A 232 -7.46 -8.10 29.40
CA ASN A 232 -6.70 -7.98 30.64
C ASN A 232 -5.28 -7.41 30.44
N ILE A 233 -4.32 -8.27 30.08
CA ILE A 233 -2.89 -7.95 29.98
C ILE A 233 -2.26 -8.36 28.65
N THR A 234 -2.97 -9.06 27.76
CA THR A 234 -2.42 -9.54 26.49
C THR A 234 -3.50 -9.70 25.42
N PHE A 235 -3.08 -9.98 24.18
CA PHE A 235 -4.00 -10.30 23.10
C PHE A 235 -4.39 -11.77 23.17
N GLU A 236 -5.70 -12.01 23.15
CA GLU A 236 -6.30 -13.33 23.11
C GLU A 236 -6.98 -13.54 21.76
N LYS A 237 -6.86 -14.75 21.20
CA LYS A 237 -7.51 -15.10 19.94
C LYS A 237 -9.01 -15.26 20.18
N GLU A 238 -9.83 -14.38 19.61
CA GLU A 238 -11.29 -14.45 19.68
C GLU A 238 -11.82 -15.54 18.76
N ASP A 239 -11.54 -15.40 17.47
CA ASP A 239 -12.10 -16.25 16.43
C ASP A 239 -11.12 -16.45 15.28
N SER A 240 -11.36 -17.48 14.48
CA SER A 240 -10.55 -17.79 13.30
C SER A 240 -11.43 -18.25 12.14
N PHE A 241 -11.11 -17.75 10.95
CA PHE A 241 -11.75 -18.13 9.69
C PHE A 241 -10.72 -18.76 8.76
N VAL A 242 -11.09 -19.86 8.11
CA VAL A 242 -10.26 -20.51 7.09
C VAL A 242 -10.87 -20.25 5.72
N GLY A 243 -10.18 -19.47 4.90
CA GLY A 243 -10.55 -19.16 3.54
C GLY A 243 -9.79 -20.03 2.55
N ILE A 244 -10.49 -20.57 1.55
CA ILE A 244 -9.90 -21.29 0.42
C ILE A 244 -9.72 -20.35 -0.77
N LEU A 245 -8.62 -20.50 -1.51
CA LEU A 245 -8.39 -19.72 -2.73
C LEU A 245 -9.40 -20.13 -3.82
N GLY A 246 -10.00 -19.14 -4.47
CA GLY A 246 -10.89 -19.37 -5.59
C GLY A 246 -10.15 -19.97 -6.78
N GLU A 247 -10.77 -20.95 -7.45
CA GLU A 247 -10.23 -21.58 -8.65
C GLU A 247 -10.96 -21.12 -9.90
N LYS A 248 -10.24 -21.05 -11.02
CA LYS A 248 -10.87 -20.77 -12.32
C LYS A 248 -11.75 -21.95 -12.71
N LEU A 249 -12.97 -21.68 -13.13
CA LEU A 249 -13.86 -22.71 -13.65
C LEU A 249 -13.24 -23.36 -14.91
N PRO A 250 -13.23 -24.70 -15.04
CA PRO A 250 -12.65 -25.41 -16.19
C PRO A 250 -13.27 -24.97 -17.52
N ASN A 251 -14.58 -24.72 -17.48
CA ASN A 251 -15.29 -23.93 -18.47
C ASN A 251 -15.80 -22.70 -17.73
N PRO A 252 -15.45 -21.46 -18.13
CA PRO A 252 -16.21 -20.33 -17.64
C PRO A 252 -17.67 -20.66 -17.88
N LEU A 253 -18.51 -20.52 -16.85
CA LEU A 253 -19.95 -20.53 -17.06
C LEU A 253 -20.16 -19.70 -18.31
N ILE A 254 -20.70 -20.31 -19.38
CA ILE A 254 -21.22 -19.54 -20.49
C ILE A 254 -22.23 -18.67 -19.78
N ARG A 255 -21.85 -17.42 -19.46
CA ARG A 255 -22.80 -16.40 -19.04
C ARG A 255 -23.84 -16.51 -20.10
N SER A 256 -25.02 -17.03 -19.73
CA SER A 256 -26.16 -17.25 -20.60
C SER A 256 -26.22 -16.04 -21.49
N LYS A 257 -25.71 -16.15 -22.74
CA LYS A 257 -25.13 -15.06 -23.53
C LYS A 257 -25.85 -13.81 -23.10
N GLU A 258 -25.28 -13.10 -22.11
CA GLU A 258 -25.97 -11.95 -21.55
C GLU A 258 -26.09 -11.12 -22.80
N ILE A 259 -27.32 -10.96 -23.29
CA ILE A 259 -27.60 -9.98 -24.31
C ILE A 259 -27.00 -8.76 -23.66
N SER A 260 -25.84 -8.36 -24.16
CA SER A 260 -25.00 -7.42 -23.46
C SER A 260 -25.79 -6.14 -23.54
N ASN A 261 -26.61 -5.88 -22.53
CA ASN A 261 -26.92 -4.53 -22.14
C ASN A 261 -25.60 -4.03 -21.59
N LYS A 262 -24.75 -3.66 -22.55
CA LYS A 262 -23.43 -3.07 -22.47
C LYS A 262 -23.61 -1.73 -21.77
N SER A 263 -23.86 -1.75 -20.46
CA SER A 263 -24.14 -0.55 -19.67
C SER A 263 -22.84 0.10 -19.18
N TYR A 264 -21.73 -0.65 -19.15
CA TYR A 264 -20.44 -0.16 -18.66
C TYR A 264 -19.48 0.18 -19.82
N ILE A 265 -18.63 1.18 -19.60
CA ILE A 265 -17.53 1.54 -20.51
C ILE A 265 -16.41 0.53 -20.31
N ASN A 266 -15.88 -0.02 -21.40
CA ASN A 266 -14.80 -1.02 -21.36
C ASN A 266 -13.43 -0.33 -21.49
N PHE A 267 -12.62 -0.39 -20.43
CA PHE A 267 -11.26 0.15 -20.36
C PHE A 267 -10.16 -0.91 -20.47
N SER A 268 -10.46 -2.15 -20.85
CA SER A 268 -9.48 -3.26 -20.93
C SER A 268 -8.37 -3.07 -21.96
N LYS A 269 -8.46 -2.04 -22.80
CA LYS A 269 -7.47 -1.65 -23.81
C LYS A 269 -6.78 -0.33 -23.47
N ILE A 270 -6.82 0.07 -22.20
CA ILE A 270 -6.09 1.22 -21.68
C ILE A 270 -4.79 0.74 -21.01
N GLU A 271 -3.68 1.37 -21.37
CA GLU A 271 -2.41 1.27 -20.64
C GLU A 271 -2.33 2.40 -19.62
N PHE A 272 -1.83 2.14 -18.41
CA PHE A 272 -1.77 3.13 -17.33
C PHE A 272 -0.32 3.56 -17.10
N ILE A 273 -0.08 4.88 -17.00
CA ILE A 273 1.23 5.46 -16.70
C ILE A 273 1.14 6.42 -15.52
N GLU A 274 2.03 6.23 -14.55
CA GLU A 274 2.20 7.10 -13.38
C GLU A 274 2.88 8.41 -13.76
N SER A 275 2.72 9.43 -12.92
CA SER A 275 3.35 10.74 -13.11
C SER A 275 4.88 10.69 -12.96
N GLU A 276 5.54 11.67 -13.57
CA GLU A 276 6.97 11.87 -13.41
C GLU A 276 7.30 12.37 -12.00
N LEU A 277 8.33 11.78 -11.37
CA LEU A 277 8.72 12.10 -9.98
C LEU A 277 9.76 13.22 -9.87
N VAL A 278 10.42 13.57 -10.97
CA VAL A 278 11.53 14.53 -10.99
C VAL A 278 11.01 15.92 -11.31
N LYS A 279 11.40 16.91 -10.49
CA LYS A 279 11.08 18.32 -10.72
C LYS A 279 11.63 18.80 -12.07
N ASP A 280 10.84 19.60 -12.78
CA ASP A 280 11.26 20.26 -14.03
C ASP A 280 11.03 21.78 -13.92
N SER A 281 12.12 22.50 -13.72
CA SER A 281 12.10 23.97 -13.55
C SER A 281 11.47 24.73 -14.73
N SER A 282 11.47 24.16 -15.94
CA SER A 282 10.85 24.81 -17.10
C SER A 282 9.32 24.68 -17.05
N ILE A 283 8.81 23.58 -16.51
CA ILE A 283 7.38 23.39 -16.25
C ILE A 283 6.93 24.32 -15.12
N GLU A 284 7.69 24.41 -14.02
CA GLU A 284 7.38 25.29 -12.89
C GLU A 284 7.27 26.76 -13.31
N ARG A 285 8.26 27.27 -14.08
CA ARG A 285 8.20 28.62 -14.66
C ARG A 285 6.98 28.84 -15.56
N ALA A 286 6.55 27.81 -16.28
CA ALA A 286 5.35 27.90 -17.11
C ALA A 286 4.08 27.99 -16.26
N ILE A 287 3.96 27.16 -15.21
CA ILE A 287 2.85 27.21 -14.27
C ILE A 287 2.79 28.61 -13.62
N GLU A 288 3.92 29.11 -13.11
CA GLU A 288 4.04 30.46 -12.53
C GLU A 288 3.55 31.55 -13.48
N LYS A 289 4.07 31.55 -14.71
CA LYS A 289 3.77 32.56 -15.74
C LYS A 289 2.30 32.54 -16.15
N PHE A 290 1.71 31.36 -16.35
CA PHE A 290 0.35 31.27 -16.88
C PHE A 290 -0.74 31.36 -15.80
N PHE A 291 -0.41 31.10 -14.54
CA PHE A 291 -1.37 31.16 -13.43
C PHE A 291 -1.12 32.28 -12.42
N ASN A 292 -0.07 33.08 -12.64
CA ASN A 292 0.36 34.16 -11.74
C ASN A 292 0.48 33.63 -10.30
N LEU A 293 1.36 32.64 -10.12
CA LEU A 293 1.65 32.09 -8.80
C LEU A 293 2.66 32.96 -8.06
N ASN A 294 2.39 33.18 -6.78
CA ASN A 294 3.26 33.86 -5.84
C ASN A 294 4.08 32.82 -5.08
N HIS A 295 5.38 32.88 -5.27
CA HIS A 295 6.34 32.00 -4.60
C HIS A 295 6.20 32.12 -3.07
N GLY A 296 6.01 30.99 -2.39
CA GLY A 296 5.86 30.91 -0.93
C GLY A 296 4.48 31.26 -0.36
N GLU A 297 3.56 31.83 -1.15
CA GLU A 297 2.18 32.12 -0.74
C GLU A 297 1.19 31.07 -1.28
N ASP A 298 1.34 30.71 -2.56
CA ASP A 298 0.44 29.77 -3.21
C ASP A 298 0.85 28.32 -2.92
N LYS A 299 -0.02 27.60 -2.20
CA LYS A 299 0.14 26.16 -1.93
C LYS A 299 -0.37 25.34 -3.12
N VAL A 300 0.56 24.89 -3.96
CA VAL A 300 0.25 24.13 -5.17
C VAL A 300 1.09 22.85 -5.20
N ASN A 301 0.45 21.71 -5.47
CA ASN A 301 1.13 20.49 -5.86
C ASN A 301 0.81 20.21 -7.33
N TYR A 302 1.71 19.55 -8.04
CA TYR A 302 1.44 19.15 -9.41
C TYR A 302 1.94 17.74 -9.73
N LEU A 303 1.20 17.07 -10.60
CA LEU A 303 1.59 15.83 -11.25
C LEU A 303 1.79 16.14 -12.74
N TYR A 304 2.75 15.49 -13.39
CA TYR A 304 2.89 15.69 -14.83
C TYR A 304 3.34 14.44 -15.59
N ASN A 305 2.97 14.39 -16.86
CA ASN A 305 3.49 13.41 -17.83
C ASN A 305 3.86 14.10 -19.15
N LYS A 306 4.86 13.53 -19.83
CA LYS A 306 5.23 13.86 -21.21
C LYS A 306 4.50 12.89 -22.14
N VAL A 307 3.62 13.41 -22.98
CA VAL A 307 2.76 12.59 -23.85
C VAL A 307 2.70 13.15 -25.26
N ASN A 308 2.40 12.31 -26.25
CA ASN A 308 2.22 12.79 -27.63
C ASN A 308 0.73 12.90 -27.98
N LEU A 309 0.23 14.13 -28.13
CA LEU A 309 -1.17 14.37 -28.44
C LEU A 309 -1.46 14.49 -29.94
N ASN A 310 -0.49 14.76 -30.81
CA ASN A 310 -0.75 15.02 -32.23
C ASN A 310 0.15 14.22 -33.19
N ASP A 311 0.87 13.23 -32.66
CA ASP A 311 1.87 12.39 -33.34
C ASP A 311 3.00 13.19 -34.01
N ASP A 312 3.32 14.39 -33.49
CA ASP A 312 4.52 15.13 -33.90
C ASP A 312 5.75 14.70 -33.07
N ALA A 313 6.95 15.14 -33.43
CA ALA A 313 8.16 14.77 -32.69
C ALA A 313 8.24 15.43 -31.28
N ASN A 314 7.33 16.34 -30.95
CA ASN A 314 7.35 17.14 -29.74
C ASN A 314 6.32 16.63 -28.72
N TYR A 315 6.78 16.38 -27.51
CA TYR A 315 5.89 16.04 -26.41
C TYR A 315 5.04 17.25 -25.98
N HIS A 316 3.84 16.92 -25.52
CA HIS A 316 2.95 17.77 -24.77
C HIS A 316 3.10 17.41 -23.29
N ILE A 317 3.02 18.41 -22.43
CA ILE A 317 3.09 18.22 -20.98
C ILE A 317 1.67 18.31 -20.44
N LEU A 318 1.16 17.20 -19.92
CA LEU A 318 -0.04 17.21 -19.09
C LEU A 318 0.41 17.54 -17.68
N VAL A 319 -0.13 18.62 -17.10
CA VAL A 319 0.15 19.05 -15.73
C VAL A 319 -1.18 19.09 -14.98
N TYR A 320 -1.37 18.16 -14.05
CA TYR A 320 -2.52 18.15 -13.15
C TYR A 320 -2.15 18.94 -11.90
N LEU A 321 -2.83 20.06 -11.68
CA LEU A 321 -2.59 21.01 -10.59
C LEU A 321 -3.56 20.77 -9.45
N GLU A 322 -3.00 20.67 -8.26
CA GLU A 322 -3.70 20.51 -7.00
C GLU A 322 -3.42 21.69 -6.06
N GLY A 323 -4.44 22.12 -5.32
CA GLY A 323 -4.31 23.17 -4.32
C GLY A 323 -5.55 24.05 -4.25
N PRO A 324 -5.64 24.96 -3.26
CA PRO A 324 -6.85 25.76 -3.03
C PRO A 324 -7.29 26.61 -4.23
N ARG A 325 -6.36 27.00 -5.12
CA ARG A 325 -6.66 27.76 -6.34
C ARG A 325 -7.05 26.89 -7.54
N PHE A 326 -6.78 25.59 -7.49
CA PHE A 326 -6.88 24.69 -8.65
C PHE A 326 -7.87 23.55 -8.46
N CYS A 327 -8.24 23.25 -7.21
CA CYS A 327 -9.20 22.22 -6.86
C CYS A 327 -10.50 22.80 -6.31
N THR A 328 -11.60 22.15 -6.68
CA THR A 328 -12.88 22.24 -5.96
C THR A 328 -13.25 20.84 -5.43
N GLU A 329 -14.40 20.71 -4.80
CA GLU A 329 -14.99 19.40 -4.45
C GLU A 329 -15.20 18.48 -5.67
N ARG A 330 -15.16 19.01 -6.90
CA ARG A 330 -15.37 18.28 -8.15
C ARG A 330 -14.08 17.83 -8.84
N GLY A 331 -12.92 18.09 -8.24
CA GLY A 331 -11.61 17.71 -8.77
C GLY A 331 -10.67 18.90 -9.05
N GLY A 332 -9.52 18.60 -9.63
CA GLY A 332 -8.43 19.53 -9.90
C GLY A 332 -8.48 20.19 -11.28
N THR A 333 -7.38 20.87 -11.62
CA THR A 333 -7.22 21.56 -12.91
C THR A 333 -6.11 20.92 -13.72
N LEU A 334 -6.40 20.52 -14.96
CA LEU A 334 -5.41 20.10 -15.93
C LEU A 334 -4.97 21.28 -16.81
N ALA A 335 -3.66 21.50 -16.87
CA ALA A 335 -3.01 22.38 -17.83
C ALA A 335 -2.25 21.53 -18.85
N ILE A 336 -2.36 21.89 -20.13
CA ILE A 336 -1.66 21.20 -21.23
C ILE A 336 -0.71 22.19 -21.86
N PHE A 337 0.58 21.89 -21.86
CA PHE A 337 1.60 22.73 -22.45
C PHE A 337 2.23 22.09 -23.68
N LYS A 338 2.71 22.92 -24.61
CA LYS A 338 3.58 22.52 -25.71
C LYS A 338 4.81 23.40 -25.76
N ARG A 339 5.96 22.77 -25.98
CA ARG A 339 7.23 23.48 -26.11
C ARG A 339 7.29 24.22 -27.46
N LYS A 340 7.69 25.48 -27.43
CA LYS A 340 7.96 26.32 -28.60
C LYS A 340 9.11 27.27 -28.24
N ASN A 341 10.21 27.22 -28.99
CA ASN A 341 11.40 28.05 -28.80
C ASN A 341 11.91 28.04 -27.34
N ASP A 342 12.14 26.84 -26.79
CA ASP A 342 12.61 26.60 -25.41
C ASP A 342 11.68 27.04 -24.28
N GLU A 343 10.49 27.58 -24.57
CA GLU A 343 9.45 27.85 -23.58
C GLU A 343 8.25 26.91 -23.74
N TYR A 344 7.56 26.64 -22.63
CA TYR A 344 6.26 25.97 -22.65
C TYR A 344 5.14 26.99 -22.83
N ASN A 345 4.26 26.77 -23.80
CA ASN A 345 3.07 27.58 -24.04
C ASN A 345 1.82 26.78 -23.67
N LEU A 346 0.88 27.41 -22.97
CA LEU A 346 -0.38 26.80 -22.58
C LEU A 346 -1.27 26.58 -23.81
N ILE A 347 -1.65 25.34 -24.07
CA ILE A 347 -2.63 24.95 -25.11
C ILE A 347 -4.04 24.92 -24.51
N SER A 348 -4.19 24.37 -23.32
CA SER A 348 -5.51 24.21 -22.70
C SER A 348 -5.42 24.22 -21.19
N LYS A 349 -6.44 24.82 -20.58
CA LYS A 349 -6.74 24.71 -19.16
C LYS A 349 -8.11 24.05 -19.06
N ILE A 350 -8.24 23.03 -18.24
CA ILE A 350 -9.46 22.24 -18.06
C ILE A 350 -9.67 22.10 -16.55
N SER A 351 -10.84 22.48 -16.03
CA SER A 351 -11.11 22.50 -14.59
C SER A 351 -12.11 21.42 -14.18
N ASN A 352 -12.11 21.06 -12.89
CA ASN A 352 -13.04 20.11 -12.27
C ASN A 352 -12.99 18.71 -12.89
N ILE A 353 -11.77 18.17 -13.02
CA ILE A 353 -11.57 16.78 -13.45
C ILE A 353 -10.88 15.99 -12.37
N VAL A 354 -11.11 14.68 -12.41
CA VAL A 354 -10.44 13.70 -11.55
C VAL A 354 -9.50 12.89 -12.42
N ASN A 355 -8.29 12.62 -11.93
CA ASN A 355 -7.36 11.71 -12.56
C ASN A 355 -7.90 10.26 -12.55
N PRO A 356 -7.50 9.38 -13.48
CA PRO A 356 -6.54 9.62 -14.57
C PRO A 356 -7.12 10.40 -15.76
N ILE A 357 -6.23 10.90 -16.62
CA ILE A 357 -6.56 11.53 -17.89
C ILE A 357 -6.30 10.54 -19.02
N ILE A 358 -7.37 10.08 -19.67
CA ILE A 358 -7.26 9.08 -20.74
C ILE A 358 -7.03 9.80 -22.07
N ILE A 359 -5.91 9.51 -22.70
CA ILE A 359 -5.54 9.95 -24.05
C ILE A 359 -6.00 8.87 -25.03
N SER A 360 -7.06 9.16 -25.79
CA SER A 360 -7.65 8.20 -26.71
C SER A 360 -6.81 8.01 -27.97
N GLU A 361 -6.95 6.85 -28.63
CA GLU A 361 -6.49 6.65 -30.01
C GLU A 361 -7.28 7.47 -31.04
N ASN A 362 -8.51 7.89 -30.70
CA ASN A 362 -9.30 8.76 -31.56
C ASN A 362 -8.71 10.16 -31.61
N LYS A 363 -8.89 10.85 -32.74
CA LYS A 363 -8.43 12.23 -32.93
C LYS A 363 -9.54 13.16 -33.41
N SER A 364 -9.45 14.41 -32.99
CA SER A 364 -10.20 15.55 -33.52
C SER A 364 -9.22 16.67 -33.84
N ASN A 365 -9.32 17.25 -35.06
CA ASN A 365 -8.44 18.34 -35.51
C ASN A 365 -6.93 18.04 -35.34
N GLY A 366 -6.53 16.80 -35.64
CA GLY A 366 -5.13 16.36 -35.57
C GLY A 366 -4.62 15.97 -34.17
N TYR A 367 -5.40 16.23 -33.12
CA TYR A 367 -5.06 15.95 -31.73
C TYR A 367 -5.87 14.78 -31.18
N ARG A 368 -5.28 13.96 -30.30
CA ARG A 368 -5.93 12.86 -29.59
C ARG A 368 -7.05 13.38 -28.70
N ASP A 369 -8.22 12.76 -28.77
CA ASP A 369 -9.33 13.10 -27.88
C ASP A 369 -8.95 12.73 -26.44
N LEU A 370 -9.29 13.59 -25.47
CA LEU A 370 -9.12 13.27 -24.06
C LEU A 370 -10.43 12.75 -23.49
N ILE A 371 -10.34 11.77 -22.59
CA ILE A 371 -11.47 11.28 -21.83
C ILE A 371 -11.16 11.50 -20.36
N VAL A 372 -11.98 12.32 -19.71
CA VAL A 372 -11.79 12.74 -18.32
C VAL A 372 -12.97 12.30 -17.47
N LYS A 373 -12.69 12.03 -16.20
CA LYS A 373 -13.70 11.76 -15.19
C LYS A 373 -14.15 13.07 -14.55
N VAL A 374 -15.45 13.26 -14.43
CA VAL A 374 -16.08 14.41 -13.77
C VAL A 374 -17.02 13.95 -12.65
N LEU A 375 -17.19 14.78 -11.64
CA LEU A 375 -18.14 14.59 -10.55
C LEU A 375 -19.34 15.54 -10.73
N ASP A 376 -20.53 14.97 -10.89
CA ASP A 376 -21.79 15.72 -10.99
C ASP A 376 -22.82 15.13 -10.02
N SER A 377 -23.21 15.89 -9.00
CA SER A 377 -24.28 15.53 -8.05
C SER A 377 -24.08 14.12 -7.45
N GLU A 378 -22.86 13.85 -6.96
CA GLU A 378 -22.40 12.56 -6.41
C GLU A 378 -22.34 11.37 -7.38
N LYS A 379 -22.48 11.62 -8.69
CA LYS A 379 -22.27 10.60 -9.73
C LYS A 379 -21.01 10.88 -10.52
N GLU A 380 -20.22 9.83 -10.70
CA GLU A 380 -19.03 9.83 -11.53
C GLU A 380 -19.39 9.56 -12.98
N ASP A 381 -18.73 10.26 -13.89
CA ASP A 381 -19.15 10.31 -15.27
C ASP A 381 -17.94 10.58 -16.18
N PHE A 382 -17.86 9.93 -17.34
CA PHE A 382 -16.76 10.15 -18.29
C PHE A 382 -17.20 11.09 -19.42
N ARG A 383 -16.34 12.05 -19.77
CA ARG A 383 -16.60 13.09 -20.79
C ARG A 383 -15.52 13.05 -21.86
N VAL A 384 -15.92 13.12 -23.14
CA VAL A 384 -14.99 13.19 -24.27
C VAL A 384 -14.70 14.65 -24.60
N LEU A 385 -13.44 15.05 -24.44
CA LEU A 385 -12.93 16.36 -24.79
C LEU A 385 -12.27 16.29 -26.16
N LYS A 386 -12.86 16.98 -27.12
CA LYS A 386 -12.34 17.06 -28.48
C LYS A 386 -11.57 18.35 -28.68
N PHE A 387 -10.39 18.26 -29.27
CA PHE A 387 -9.62 19.45 -29.62
C PHE A 387 -10.35 20.20 -30.74
N ASN A 388 -10.63 21.49 -30.56
CA ASN A 388 -11.42 22.29 -31.51
C ASN A 388 -10.56 22.97 -32.61
N GLY A 389 -9.25 22.69 -32.64
CA GLY A 389 -8.27 23.35 -33.50
C GLY A 389 -7.40 24.38 -32.77
N ASN A 390 -7.87 24.87 -31.62
CA ASN A 390 -7.14 25.80 -30.76
C ASN A 390 -6.89 25.22 -29.35
N ALA A 391 -7.91 24.64 -28.72
CA ALA A 391 -7.87 24.12 -27.36
C ALA A 391 -8.86 22.95 -27.16
N TYR A 392 -8.68 22.21 -26.06
CA TYR A 392 -9.72 21.36 -25.48
C TYR A 392 -10.71 22.23 -24.68
N PRO A 393 -11.98 21.78 -24.52
CA PRO A 393 -12.97 22.48 -23.73
C PRO A 393 -12.54 22.71 -22.27
N LEU A 394 -12.74 23.93 -21.77
CA LEU A 394 -12.37 24.32 -20.39
C LEU A 394 -13.21 23.61 -19.32
N ASP A 395 -14.48 23.32 -19.63
CA ASP A 395 -15.47 22.79 -18.69
C ASP A 395 -16.04 21.44 -19.19
N PRO A 396 -15.46 20.32 -18.77
CA PRO A 396 -15.83 18.99 -19.24
C PRO A 396 -17.27 18.57 -19.00
N ILE A 397 -17.97 19.14 -18.01
CA ILE A 397 -19.32 18.68 -17.65
C ILE A 397 -20.32 18.92 -18.79
N LYS A 398 -20.07 19.94 -19.61
CA LYS A 398 -20.86 20.32 -20.79
C LYS A 398 -20.58 19.43 -22.01
N GLU A 399 -19.53 18.64 -21.96
CA GLU A 399 -19.09 17.82 -23.08
C GLU A 399 -19.86 16.51 -23.16
N ARG A 400 -19.73 15.83 -24.30
CA ARG A 400 -20.48 14.60 -24.55
C ARG A 400 -20.05 13.50 -23.58
N LYS A 401 -21.04 12.89 -22.90
CA LYS A 401 -20.82 11.68 -22.10
C LYS A 401 -20.27 10.55 -22.97
N VAL A 402 -19.30 9.80 -22.46
CA VAL A 402 -18.89 8.54 -23.07
C VAL A 402 -20.09 7.59 -23.03
N LYS A 403 -20.45 7.02 -24.18
CA LYS A 403 -21.60 6.11 -24.26
C LYS A 403 -21.29 4.82 -23.53
N SER A 404 -22.18 4.39 -22.65
CA SER A 404 -22.20 3.02 -22.11
C SER A 404 -21.96 1.97 -23.20
N GLY A 405 -21.13 0.96 -22.91
CA GLY A 405 -20.79 -0.09 -23.86
C GLY A 405 -19.68 0.24 -24.85
N SER A 406 -19.15 1.47 -24.81
CA SER A 406 -18.01 1.88 -25.61
C SER A 406 -16.75 1.19 -25.11
N GLU A 407 -15.93 0.68 -26.03
CA GLU A 407 -14.56 0.23 -25.74
C GLU A 407 -13.61 1.40 -25.99
N ILE A 408 -12.83 1.75 -24.97
CA ILE A 408 -11.86 2.84 -25.04
C ILE A 408 -10.46 2.23 -25.15
N ARG A 409 -9.69 2.77 -26.08
CA ARG A 409 -8.29 2.41 -26.34
C ARG A 409 -7.40 3.63 -26.21
N GLY A 410 -6.20 3.45 -25.66
CA GLY A 410 -5.25 4.53 -25.44
C GLY A 410 -4.49 4.41 -24.12
N ILE A 411 -4.05 5.55 -23.59
CA ILE A 411 -3.19 5.61 -22.41
C ILE A 411 -3.86 6.47 -21.33
N ALA A 412 -3.95 5.98 -20.10
CA ALA A 412 -4.34 6.75 -18.92
C ALA A 412 -3.09 7.34 -18.27
N ALA A 413 -2.92 8.65 -18.41
CA ALA A 413 -1.85 9.43 -17.79
C ALA A 413 -2.29 9.98 -16.43
N ILE A 414 -1.32 10.33 -15.58
CA ILE A 414 -1.56 10.75 -14.19
C ILE A 414 -2.36 9.67 -13.45
N SER A 415 -2.01 8.39 -13.66
CA SER A 415 -2.70 7.25 -13.06
C SER A 415 -2.25 6.93 -11.64
N ASP A 416 -1.66 7.91 -10.98
CA ASP A 416 -1.15 7.84 -9.62
C ASP A 416 -2.26 7.51 -8.62
N ASP A 417 -1.93 6.66 -7.64
CA ASP A 417 -2.84 6.36 -6.55
C ASP A 417 -2.91 7.55 -5.59
N LEU A 418 -4.05 8.24 -5.59
CA LEU A 418 -4.33 9.44 -4.80
C LEU A 418 -4.05 9.27 -3.30
N PHE A 419 -3.98 8.03 -2.80
CA PHE A 419 -3.71 7.73 -1.40
C PHE A 419 -2.21 7.66 -1.04
N TYR A 420 -1.30 7.42 -1.99
CA TYR A 420 0.10 7.09 -1.70
C TYR A 420 1.14 8.04 -2.28
N THR A 421 0.84 8.71 -3.39
CA THR A 421 1.76 9.65 -4.04
C THR A 421 1.29 11.08 -3.81
N ARG A 422 2.00 11.81 -2.96
CA ARG A 422 1.88 13.28 -2.90
C ARG A 422 2.68 13.82 -4.08
N GLY A 423 2.02 14.51 -5.01
CA GLY A 423 2.66 15.10 -6.19
C GLY A 423 3.82 16.04 -5.86
N ILE A 424 4.44 16.61 -6.90
CA ILE A 424 5.57 17.51 -6.73
C ILE A 424 5.07 18.80 -6.08
N GLU A 425 5.57 19.10 -4.89
CA GLU A 425 5.30 20.36 -4.20
C GLU A 425 6.00 21.51 -4.92
N TYR A 426 5.20 22.47 -5.39
CA TYR A 426 5.69 23.76 -5.86
C TYR A 426 6.23 24.53 -4.64
N LYS A 427 7.52 24.86 -4.66
CA LYS A 427 8.21 25.55 -3.56
C LYS A 427 8.92 26.79 -4.03
#